data_AF-A0A838ERR4-F1
#
_entry.id   AF-A0A838ERR4-F1
#
_cell.length_a   1.000
_cell.length_b   1.000
_cell.length_c   1.000
_cell.angle_alpha   90.00
_cell.angle_beta   90.00
_cell.angle_gamma   90.00
#
_symmetry.space_group_name_H-M   'P 1'
#
loop_
_entity.id
_entity.type
_entity.pdbx_description
1 polymer ?
#
loop_
_entity_poly.entity_id
_entity_poly.type
_entity_poly.pdbx_seq_one_letter_code
_entity_poly.pdbx_strand_id
1 'polypeptide(L)'
;MNQRVMLALRHVAAKMGVLFLIAAFAVQTLPAMAAPAENAFVRVVHAAPAAGNVDVFVDGGKLLSNFAFGTVTGYVPVAAGPHRIQVAPAGKGIGGAVIDQTVSVDAGAVYTVAAIGADAKSFGLAAFSDNNLMDPSQAKVRVYHLSPNAGPVDVAAGGNKVITALTYKNASDYLSVAPAAYTFNVTATSANATVPVSATLSAGTVNSVFAVGLFKGSPALKFVLATVNGVPGMPGTGSDPRPVAPVSTPFLPGLLGITGLLLIGSGFAARRFVGKR
;
A
#
# COMPACT_ATOMS: atom_id res chain seq x y z
N MET A 1 12.32 48.67 68.96
CA MET A 1 11.55 49.64 69.77
C MET A 1 10.79 50.49 68.77
N ASN A 2 9.47 50.47 68.61
CA ASN A 2 8.37 49.91 69.37
C ASN A 2 7.14 49.71 68.47
N GLN A 3 6.35 48.69 68.81
CA GLN A 3 4.88 48.64 68.88
C GLN A 3 4.09 48.88 67.58
N ARG A 4 3.42 47.83 67.06
CA ARG A 4 2.09 47.36 67.51
C ARG A 4 1.03 48.45 67.31
N VAL A 5 0.03 48.13 66.47
CA VAL A 5 -1.43 48.32 66.63
C VAL A 5 -1.98 48.21 65.19
N MET A 6 -2.41 47.04 64.71
CA MET A 6 -3.68 46.37 65.03
C MET A 6 -4.88 47.13 64.45
N LEU A 7 -5.63 46.44 63.58
CA LEU A 7 -7.04 46.71 63.22
C LEU A 7 -7.25 48.01 62.41
N ALA A 8 -8.18 48.15 61.48
CA ALA A 8 -9.35 47.37 61.15
C ALA A 8 -10.00 48.02 59.91
N LEU A 9 -10.86 47.24 59.26
CA LEU A 9 -12.07 47.70 58.56
C LEU A 9 -11.92 48.55 57.27
N ARG A 10 -11.99 47.80 56.16
CA ARG A 10 -13.10 47.87 55.19
C ARG A 10 -13.73 49.25 55.00
N HIS A 11 -13.25 50.02 54.02
CA HIS A 11 -14.11 50.95 53.29
C HIS A 11 -13.91 50.75 51.80
N VAL A 12 -14.95 50.15 51.22
CA VAL A 12 -15.24 50.07 49.80
C VAL A 12 -15.51 51.49 49.30
N ALA A 13 -14.81 51.94 48.25
CA ALA A 13 -15.39 52.56 47.04
C ALA A 13 -14.34 53.36 46.23
N ALA A 14 -14.68 53.53 44.95
CA ALA A 14 -14.05 54.37 43.92
C ALA A 14 -12.84 53.74 43.19
N LYS A 15 -13.05 52.97 42.11
CA LYS A 15 -13.41 53.35 40.73
C LYS A 15 -12.30 54.13 39.98
N MET A 16 -11.84 53.48 38.90
CA MET A 16 -11.42 54.01 37.59
C MET A 16 -9.92 54.19 37.30
N GLY A 17 -9.51 53.54 36.20
CA GLY A 17 -8.22 53.65 35.51
C GLY A 17 -7.24 52.58 36.00
N VAL A 18 -6.98 51.46 35.30
CA VAL A 18 -6.56 51.39 33.90
C VAL A 18 -6.87 49.99 33.37
N LEU A 19 -7.53 49.98 32.21
CA LEU A 19 -7.74 48.81 31.37
C LEU A 19 -6.42 48.52 30.65
N PHE A 20 -5.72 47.45 31.03
CA PHE A 20 -4.76 46.78 30.14
C PHE A 20 -5.06 45.29 30.17
N LEU A 21 -5.66 44.83 29.06
CA LEU A 21 -5.87 43.44 28.73
C LEU A 21 -4.52 42.70 28.77
N ILE A 22 -4.36 41.77 29.70
CA ILE A 22 -3.47 40.62 29.52
C ILE A 22 -4.36 39.47 29.05
N ALA A 23 -4.70 39.49 27.76
CA ALA A 23 -5.15 38.28 27.10
C ALA A 23 -3.89 37.47 26.77
N ALA A 24 -3.48 36.61 27.70
CA ALA A 24 -2.48 35.60 27.42
C ALA A 24 -3.02 34.71 26.29
N PHE A 25 -2.46 34.89 25.10
CA PHE A 25 -2.65 34.01 23.95
C PHE A 25 -2.06 32.65 24.32
N ALA A 26 -2.88 31.78 24.91
CA ALA A 26 -2.60 30.35 24.88
C ALA A 26 -2.77 29.93 23.41
N VAL A 27 -1.65 29.76 22.70
CA VAL A 27 -1.64 29.06 21.41
C VAL A 27 -2.01 27.61 21.73
N GLN A 28 -3.30 27.30 21.73
CA GLN A 28 -3.77 25.93 21.76
C GLN A 28 -3.37 25.33 20.42
N THR A 29 -2.37 24.45 20.43
CA THR A 29 -2.10 23.57 19.29
C THR A 29 -3.34 22.72 19.10
N LEU A 30 -4.21 23.11 18.15
CA LEU A 30 -5.25 22.22 17.69
C LEU A 30 -4.55 20.94 17.22
N PRO A 31 -4.97 19.75 17.67
CA PRO A 31 -4.45 18.52 17.07
C PRO A 31 -4.70 18.64 15.57
N ALA A 32 -3.65 18.47 14.78
CA ALA A 32 -3.82 18.34 13.34
C ALA A 32 -4.84 17.23 13.11
N MET A 33 -6.01 17.58 12.57
CA MET A 33 -6.95 16.58 12.05
C MET A 33 -6.15 15.83 10.99
N ALA A 34 -5.71 14.61 11.33
CA ALA A 34 -5.13 13.71 10.35
C ALA A 34 -6.15 13.64 9.21
N ALA A 35 -5.71 13.96 7.99
CA ALA A 35 -6.53 13.72 6.81
C ALA A 35 -7.03 12.27 6.88
N PRO A 36 -8.28 11.97 6.47
CA PRO A 36 -8.78 10.60 6.51
C PRO A 36 -7.76 9.73 5.79
N ALA A 37 -7.24 8.71 6.49
CA ALA A 37 -6.31 7.77 5.88
C ALA A 37 -7.05 7.14 4.69
N GLU A 38 -6.56 7.41 3.47
CA GLU A 38 -7.09 6.75 2.29
C GLU A 38 -6.93 5.24 2.46
N ASN A 39 -7.96 4.47 2.12
CA ASN A 39 -7.96 3.03 2.36
C ASN A 39 -7.16 2.28 1.27
N ALA A 40 -6.47 1.23 1.67
CA ALA A 40 -6.12 0.09 0.83
C ALA A 40 -7.27 -0.93 0.80
N PHE A 41 -7.24 -1.88 -0.14
CA PHE A 41 -8.18 -2.99 -0.20
C PHE A 41 -7.45 -4.31 -0.01
N VAL A 42 -7.74 -5.04 1.06
CA VAL A 42 -7.00 -6.25 1.43
C VAL A 42 -7.92 -7.45 1.44
N ARG A 43 -7.48 -8.57 0.88
CA ARG A 43 -8.06 -9.89 1.12
C ARG A 43 -7.03 -10.83 1.74
N VAL A 44 -7.51 -11.81 2.48
CA VAL A 44 -6.67 -12.76 3.22
C VAL A 44 -6.86 -14.18 2.69
N VAL A 45 -5.75 -14.93 2.64
CA VAL A 45 -5.75 -16.35 2.25
C VAL A 45 -5.09 -17.18 3.34
N HIS A 46 -5.73 -18.30 3.72
CA HIS A 46 -5.08 -19.29 4.57
C HIS A 46 -4.39 -20.36 3.72
N ALA A 47 -3.06 -20.31 3.65
CA ALA A 47 -2.24 -21.25 2.89
C ALA A 47 -1.18 -22.01 3.72
N ALA A 48 -1.15 -21.85 5.05
CA ALA A 48 -0.29 -22.60 5.96
C ALA A 48 -0.89 -23.98 6.36
N PRO A 49 -0.55 -25.09 5.68
CA PRO A 49 -1.19 -26.41 5.88
C PRO A 49 -1.16 -26.93 7.31
N ALA A 50 -0.06 -26.72 8.05
CA ALA A 50 0.11 -27.27 9.40
C ALA A 50 -0.48 -26.39 10.53
N ALA A 51 -1.04 -25.21 10.22
CA ALA A 51 -1.58 -24.33 11.25
C ALA A 51 -2.99 -24.74 11.73
N GLY A 52 -3.64 -25.68 11.03
CA GLY A 52 -5.02 -26.07 11.30
C GLY A 52 -6.01 -24.96 10.96
N ASN A 53 -7.10 -24.84 11.72
CA ASN A 53 -7.95 -23.65 11.67
C ASN A 53 -7.36 -22.56 12.57
N VAL A 54 -7.44 -21.31 12.13
CA VAL A 54 -6.80 -20.18 12.83
C VAL A 54 -7.79 -19.05 13.13
N ASP A 55 -7.50 -18.28 14.17
CA ASP A 55 -8.05 -16.94 14.36
C ASP A 55 -7.01 -15.92 13.83
N VAL A 56 -7.49 -14.90 13.11
CA VAL A 56 -6.65 -13.80 12.59
C VAL A 56 -6.99 -12.53 13.33
N PHE A 57 -5.95 -11.85 13.81
CA PHE A 57 -6.04 -10.58 14.53
C PHE A 57 -5.28 -9.50 13.74
N VAL A 58 -5.84 -8.31 13.69
CA VAL A 58 -5.24 -7.12 13.09
C VAL A 58 -5.28 -6.00 14.12
N ASP A 59 -4.13 -5.41 14.42
CA ASP A 59 -3.95 -4.32 15.39
C ASP A 59 -4.58 -4.61 16.77
N GLY A 60 -4.48 -5.87 17.20
CA GLY A 60 -5.01 -6.34 18.48
C GLY A 60 -6.48 -6.79 18.44
N GLY A 61 -7.24 -6.44 17.39
CA GLY A 61 -8.63 -6.87 17.21
C GLY A 61 -8.75 -8.20 16.46
N LYS A 62 -9.68 -9.07 16.85
CA LYS A 62 -9.98 -10.30 16.09
C LYS A 62 -10.76 -9.95 14.82
N LEU A 63 -10.21 -10.26 13.65
CA LEU A 63 -10.84 -10.04 12.34
C LEU A 63 -11.55 -11.28 11.82
N LEU A 64 -10.88 -12.44 11.86
CA LEU A 64 -11.41 -13.72 11.39
C LEU A 64 -11.36 -14.73 12.52
N SER A 65 -12.40 -15.55 12.64
CA SER A 65 -12.41 -16.67 13.59
C SER A 65 -12.62 -18.00 12.89
N ASN A 66 -11.94 -19.04 13.39
CA ASN A 66 -12.00 -20.39 12.85
C ASN A 66 -11.79 -20.42 11.32
N PHE A 67 -10.89 -19.56 10.82
CA PHE A 67 -10.57 -19.42 9.42
C PHE A 67 -9.87 -20.71 8.95
N ALA A 68 -10.50 -21.40 8.01
CA ALA A 68 -10.07 -22.74 7.61
C ALA A 68 -9.00 -22.70 6.52
N PHE A 69 -8.13 -23.71 6.49
CA PHE A 69 -7.12 -23.85 5.45
C PHE A 69 -7.74 -23.88 4.02
N GLY A 70 -7.13 -23.12 3.11
CA GLY A 70 -7.56 -23.00 1.72
C GLY A 70 -8.78 -22.11 1.51
N THR A 71 -9.12 -21.27 2.48
CA THR A 71 -10.15 -20.23 2.33
C THR A 71 -9.53 -18.90 1.91
N VAL A 72 -10.32 -18.11 1.17
CA VAL A 72 -9.97 -16.79 0.65
C VAL A 72 -11.11 -15.84 0.98
N THR A 73 -10.82 -14.68 1.54
CA THR A 73 -11.85 -13.66 1.82
C THR A 73 -12.16 -12.82 0.57
N GLY A 74 -13.24 -12.05 0.63
CA GLY A 74 -13.38 -10.86 -0.22
C GLY A 74 -12.36 -9.78 0.18
N TYR A 75 -12.22 -8.76 -0.67
CA TYR A 75 -11.47 -7.56 -0.31
C TYR A 75 -12.28 -6.71 0.68
N VAL A 76 -11.60 -6.21 1.70
CA VAL A 76 -12.15 -5.25 2.66
C VAL A 76 -11.29 -3.99 2.68
N PRO A 77 -11.89 -2.81 2.88
CA PRO A 77 -11.11 -1.58 3.07
C PRO A 77 -10.35 -1.63 4.38
N VAL A 78 -9.08 -1.23 4.34
CA VAL A 78 -8.19 -1.11 5.49
C VAL A 78 -7.49 0.24 5.37
N ALA A 79 -7.31 0.97 6.47
CA ALA A 79 -6.59 2.25 6.44
C ALA A 79 -5.17 2.05 5.84
N ALA A 80 -4.65 3.02 5.10
CA ALA A 80 -3.25 2.94 4.68
C ALA A 80 -2.30 3.02 5.87
N GLY A 81 -1.18 2.31 5.78
CA GLY A 81 -0.14 2.27 6.80
C GLY A 81 0.24 0.87 7.27
N PRO A 82 1.04 0.77 8.36
CA PRO A 82 1.45 -0.49 8.94
C PRO A 82 0.33 -1.10 9.79
N HIS A 83 0.04 -2.39 9.55
CA HIS A 83 -0.88 -3.19 10.35
C HIS A 83 -0.15 -4.38 10.95
N ARG A 84 -0.27 -4.56 12.27
CA ARG A 84 0.25 -5.74 12.95
C ARG A 84 -0.76 -6.87 12.80
N ILE A 85 -0.36 -7.91 12.09
CA ILE A 85 -1.17 -9.09 11.83
C ILE A 85 -0.65 -10.24 12.66
N GLN A 86 -1.54 -10.83 13.45
CA GLN A 86 -1.25 -11.99 14.28
C GLN A 86 -2.18 -13.13 13.89
N VAL A 87 -1.63 -14.33 13.75
CA VAL A 87 -2.39 -15.54 13.43
C VAL A 87 -2.14 -16.56 14.52
N ALA A 88 -3.21 -17.01 15.19
CA ALA A 88 -3.15 -17.99 16.25
C ALA A 88 -4.01 -19.20 15.90
N PRO A 89 -3.68 -20.42 16.37
CA PRO A 89 -4.60 -21.54 16.28
C PRO A 89 -5.96 -21.18 16.90
N ALA A 90 -7.05 -21.61 16.27
CA ALA A 90 -8.40 -21.20 16.65
C ALA A 90 -8.67 -21.43 18.14
N GLY A 91 -9.23 -20.41 18.81
CA GLY A 91 -9.56 -20.48 20.23
C GLY A 91 -8.38 -20.34 21.20
N LYS A 92 -7.13 -20.19 20.72
CA LYS A 92 -5.97 -19.92 21.60
C LYS A 92 -5.80 -18.46 21.99
N GLY A 93 -6.57 -17.57 21.36
CA GLY A 93 -6.49 -16.12 21.58
C GLY A 93 -5.20 -15.52 21.00
N ILE A 94 -5.11 -14.20 21.05
CA ILE A 94 -4.02 -13.44 20.42
C ILE A 94 -2.63 -13.75 21.02
N GLY A 95 -2.58 -14.13 22.30
CA GLY A 95 -1.33 -14.53 22.98
C GLY A 95 -0.77 -15.87 22.51
N GLY A 96 -1.55 -16.68 21.80
CA GLY A 96 -1.12 -17.94 21.17
C GLY A 96 -0.68 -17.79 19.72
N ALA A 97 -0.36 -16.58 19.27
CA ALA A 97 0.00 -16.31 17.88
C ALA A 97 1.26 -17.09 17.46
N VAL A 98 1.15 -17.79 16.34
CA VAL A 98 2.26 -18.48 15.66
C VAL A 98 2.82 -17.69 14.48
N ILE A 99 2.11 -16.63 14.08
CA ILE A 99 2.58 -15.59 13.16
C ILE A 99 2.32 -14.26 13.86
N ASP A 100 3.32 -13.38 13.88
CA ASP A 100 3.22 -12.02 14.40
C ASP A 100 4.13 -11.13 13.55
N GLN A 101 3.53 -10.44 12.58
CA GLN A 101 4.26 -9.67 11.58
C GLN A 101 3.52 -8.38 11.23
N THR A 102 4.27 -7.35 10.88
CA THR A 102 3.69 -6.09 10.39
C THR A 102 3.69 -6.10 8.87
N VAL A 103 2.54 -5.79 8.26
CA VAL A 103 2.39 -5.59 6.82
C VAL A 103 1.97 -4.15 6.59
N SER A 104 2.67 -3.44 5.70
CA SER A 104 2.29 -2.08 5.30
C SER A 104 1.50 -2.12 4.00
N VAL A 105 0.43 -1.34 3.94
CA VAL A 105 -0.43 -1.22 2.76
C VAL A 105 -0.57 0.25 2.35
N ASP A 106 -0.53 0.50 1.05
CA ASP A 106 -0.58 1.85 0.50
C ASP A 106 -2.02 2.25 0.14
N ALA A 107 -2.32 3.54 0.29
CA ALA A 107 -3.59 4.13 -0.09
C ALA A 107 -3.97 3.81 -1.55
N GLY A 108 -5.22 3.41 -1.78
CA GLY A 108 -5.74 3.08 -3.11
C GLY A 108 -5.21 1.77 -3.72
N ALA A 109 -4.23 1.11 -3.10
CA ALA A 109 -3.68 -0.14 -3.57
C ALA A 109 -4.52 -1.34 -3.11
N VAL A 110 -4.43 -2.43 -3.88
CA VAL A 110 -5.14 -3.68 -3.62
C VAL A 110 -4.12 -4.77 -3.27
N TYR A 111 -4.37 -5.55 -2.22
CA TYR A 111 -3.45 -6.56 -1.73
C TYR A 111 -4.12 -7.90 -1.46
N THR A 112 -3.40 -8.98 -1.78
CA THR A 112 -3.62 -10.29 -1.18
C THR A 112 -2.58 -10.55 -0.10
N VAL A 113 -3.00 -10.86 1.12
CA VAL A 113 -2.11 -11.29 2.20
C VAL A 113 -2.37 -12.76 2.52
N ALA A 114 -1.36 -13.60 2.35
CA ALA A 114 -1.46 -15.03 2.60
C ALA A 114 -0.70 -15.43 3.87
N ALA A 115 -1.37 -16.16 4.77
CA ALA A 115 -0.69 -16.92 5.82
C ALA A 115 -0.10 -18.18 5.20
N ILE A 116 1.22 -18.33 5.23
CA ILE A 116 1.99 -19.37 4.53
C ILE A 116 2.93 -20.09 5.51
N GLY A 117 3.64 -21.12 5.02
CA GLY A 117 4.61 -21.92 5.77
C GLY A 117 4.20 -23.38 5.91
N ALA A 118 5.18 -24.28 5.88
CA ALA A 118 4.92 -25.72 5.97
C ALA A 118 4.64 -26.19 7.40
N ASP A 119 5.21 -25.51 8.39
CA ASP A 119 5.22 -25.87 9.80
C ASP A 119 5.45 -24.65 10.70
N ALA A 120 5.41 -24.85 12.02
CA ALA A 120 5.60 -23.81 13.03
C ALA A 120 6.93 -23.04 12.93
N LYS A 121 7.94 -23.59 12.25
CA LYS A 121 9.25 -22.93 12.08
C LYS A 121 9.29 -22.03 10.85
N SER A 122 8.36 -22.22 9.92
CA SER A 122 8.33 -21.57 8.61
C SER A 122 7.07 -20.73 8.37
N PHE A 123 6.18 -20.63 9.36
CA PHE A 123 4.99 -19.80 9.28
C PHE A 123 5.33 -18.31 9.11
N GLY A 124 4.52 -17.63 8.31
CA GLY A 124 4.66 -16.19 8.07
C GLY A 124 3.59 -15.67 7.10
N LEU A 125 3.73 -14.40 6.73
CA LEU A 125 2.87 -13.72 5.78
C LEU A 125 3.62 -13.46 4.48
N ALA A 126 2.90 -13.59 3.37
CA ALA A 126 3.32 -13.06 2.07
C ALA A 126 2.25 -12.08 1.58
N ALA A 127 2.67 -10.85 1.28
CA ALA A 127 1.81 -9.82 0.72
C ALA A 127 2.09 -9.66 -0.78
N PHE A 128 1.02 -9.60 -1.57
CA PHE A 128 1.07 -9.44 -3.02
C PHE A 128 0.27 -8.22 -3.40
N SER A 129 0.85 -7.34 -4.22
CA SER A 129 0.10 -6.26 -4.86
C SER A 129 -0.73 -6.83 -6.00
N ASP A 130 -2.02 -6.52 -5.98
CA ASP A 130 -2.99 -6.95 -6.95
C ASP A 130 -3.44 -5.78 -7.82
N ASN A 131 -3.88 -6.10 -9.02
CA ASN A 131 -4.45 -5.15 -9.95
C ASN A 131 -5.81 -5.68 -10.37
N ASN A 132 -6.89 -4.98 -10.03
CA ASN A 132 -8.25 -5.36 -10.45
C ASN A 132 -8.75 -4.53 -11.65
N LEU A 133 -7.95 -3.59 -12.16
CA LEU A 133 -8.27 -2.83 -13.37
C LEU A 133 -8.15 -3.73 -14.61
N MET A 134 -9.16 -3.72 -15.48
CA MET A 134 -9.17 -4.57 -16.67
C MET A 134 -10.14 -4.10 -17.76
N ASP A 135 -9.98 -4.66 -18.96
CA ASP A 135 -10.97 -4.55 -20.05
C ASP A 135 -12.21 -5.39 -19.72
N PRO A 136 -13.41 -4.78 -19.63
CA PRO A 136 -14.63 -5.49 -19.25
C PRO A 136 -15.09 -6.55 -20.26
N SER A 137 -14.56 -6.56 -21.50
CA SER A 137 -14.84 -7.59 -22.51
C SER A 137 -14.03 -8.88 -22.29
N GLN A 138 -12.97 -8.83 -21.50
CA GLN A 138 -12.06 -9.95 -21.23
C GLN A 138 -12.28 -10.53 -19.84
N ALA A 139 -11.65 -11.66 -19.56
CA ALA A 139 -11.38 -12.15 -18.22
C ALA A 139 -9.88 -11.96 -17.90
N LYS A 140 -9.54 -11.75 -16.64
CA LYS A 140 -8.14 -11.67 -16.19
C LYS A 140 -7.84 -12.82 -15.23
N VAL A 141 -6.67 -13.43 -15.35
CA VAL A 141 -6.24 -14.58 -14.53
C VAL A 141 -4.88 -14.31 -13.91
N ARG A 142 -4.69 -14.71 -12.65
CA ARG A 142 -3.38 -14.74 -11.99
C ARG A 142 -3.26 -15.97 -11.11
N VAL A 143 -2.05 -16.53 -11.02
CA VAL A 143 -1.75 -17.69 -10.19
C VAL A 143 -0.83 -17.29 -9.05
N TYR A 144 -1.13 -17.74 -7.84
CA TYR A 144 -0.32 -17.58 -6.64
C TYR A 144 0.22 -18.94 -6.24
N HIS A 145 1.53 -19.06 -6.11
CA HIS A 145 2.15 -20.29 -5.63
C HIS A 145 2.44 -20.20 -4.13
N LEU A 146 1.55 -20.80 -3.33
CA LEU A 146 1.57 -20.77 -1.87
C LEU A 146 1.77 -22.18 -1.26
N SER A 147 2.17 -23.16 -2.06
CA SER A 147 2.48 -24.51 -1.59
C SER A 147 3.99 -24.62 -1.29
N PRO A 148 4.40 -24.90 -0.04
CA PRO A 148 5.79 -24.81 0.36
C PRO A 148 6.70 -25.93 -0.17
N ASN A 149 6.14 -27.05 -0.62
CA ASN A 149 6.92 -28.24 -1.03
C ASN A 149 6.58 -28.76 -2.45
N ALA A 150 5.79 -28.03 -3.25
CA ALA A 150 5.49 -28.46 -4.61
C ALA A 150 6.65 -28.22 -5.61
N GLY A 151 7.67 -27.45 -5.22
CA GLY A 151 8.70 -26.98 -6.15
C GLY A 151 8.12 -25.98 -7.16
N PRO A 152 8.89 -25.56 -8.18
CA PRO A 152 8.40 -24.60 -9.18
C PRO A 152 7.21 -25.15 -9.97
N VAL A 153 6.22 -24.30 -10.18
CA VAL A 153 4.96 -24.65 -10.84
C VAL A 153 4.90 -24.06 -12.24
N ASP A 154 4.64 -24.91 -13.22
CA ASP A 154 4.26 -24.52 -14.57
C ASP A 154 2.74 -24.59 -14.72
N VAL A 155 2.16 -23.69 -15.51
CA VAL A 155 0.74 -23.73 -15.88
C VAL A 155 0.64 -23.69 -17.39
N ALA A 156 -0.13 -24.61 -17.97
CA ALA A 156 -0.42 -24.67 -19.39
C ALA A 156 -1.93 -24.59 -19.67
N ALA A 157 -2.30 -23.93 -20.75
CA ALA A 157 -3.67 -23.84 -21.25
C ALA A 157 -3.67 -24.10 -22.76
N GLY A 158 -4.59 -24.94 -23.26
CA GLY A 158 -4.66 -25.28 -24.68
C GLY A 158 -3.35 -25.89 -25.25
N GLY A 159 -2.57 -26.58 -24.41
CA GLY A 159 -1.29 -27.18 -24.79
C GLY A 159 -0.07 -26.25 -24.71
N ASN A 160 -0.27 -24.94 -24.50
CA ASN A 160 0.82 -23.96 -24.38
C ASN A 160 1.11 -23.63 -22.91
N LYS A 161 2.38 -23.56 -22.51
CA LYS A 161 2.76 -23.04 -21.20
C LYS A 161 2.48 -21.54 -21.16
N VAL A 162 1.63 -21.13 -20.23
CA VAL A 162 1.25 -19.72 -19.98
C VAL A 162 1.99 -19.13 -18.78
N ILE A 163 2.41 -19.99 -17.84
CA ILE A 163 3.26 -19.61 -16.70
C ILE A 163 4.33 -20.68 -16.58
N THR A 164 5.58 -20.25 -16.41
CA THR A 164 6.73 -21.15 -16.30
C THR A 164 7.49 -20.87 -15.02
N ALA A 165 7.88 -21.93 -14.30
CA ALA A 165 8.73 -21.94 -13.13
C ALA A 165 8.31 -20.94 -12.03
N LEU A 166 6.99 -20.79 -11.79
CA LEU A 166 6.50 -19.95 -10.70
C LEU A 166 6.97 -20.53 -9.36
N THR A 167 7.75 -19.76 -8.60
CA THR A 167 8.36 -20.20 -7.33
C THR A 167 7.45 -19.95 -6.13
N TYR A 168 7.66 -20.70 -5.05
CA TYR A 168 6.92 -20.54 -3.79
C TYR A 168 7.02 -19.09 -3.28
N LYS A 169 5.93 -18.59 -2.67
CA LYS A 169 5.76 -17.21 -2.19
C LYS A 169 5.74 -16.15 -3.29
N ASN A 170 5.47 -16.54 -4.54
CA ASN A 170 5.32 -15.62 -5.66
C ASN A 170 3.94 -15.76 -6.31
N ALA A 171 3.61 -14.75 -7.11
CA ALA A 171 2.45 -14.76 -7.98
C ALA A 171 2.87 -14.42 -9.40
N SER A 172 2.21 -15.02 -10.39
CA SER A 172 2.47 -14.77 -11.80
C SER A 172 2.11 -13.33 -12.17
N ASP A 173 2.49 -12.92 -13.38
CA ASP A 173 1.82 -11.81 -14.04
C ASP A 173 0.35 -12.14 -14.32
N TYR A 174 -0.44 -11.09 -14.57
CA TYR A 174 -1.81 -11.25 -15.01
C TYR A 174 -1.87 -11.61 -16.49
N LEU A 175 -2.72 -12.59 -16.82
CA LEU A 175 -3.05 -12.94 -18.19
C LEU A 175 -4.48 -12.49 -18.51
N SER A 176 -4.64 -11.70 -19.57
CA SER A 176 -5.95 -11.39 -20.14
C SER A 176 -6.33 -12.48 -21.15
N VAL A 177 -7.53 -13.02 -21.00
CA VAL A 177 -8.05 -14.11 -21.84
C VAL A 177 -9.49 -13.84 -22.24
N ALA A 178 -9.91 -14.42 -23.35
CA ALA A 178 -11.31 -14.37 -23.75
C ALA A 178 -12.20 -15.08 -22.71
N PRO A 179 -13.46 -14.65 -22.51
CA PRO A 179 -14.41 -15.38 -21.69
C PRO A 179 -14.70 -16.76 -22.30
N ALA A 180 -14.36 -17.84 -21.59
CA ALA A 180 -14.58 -19.21 -22.04
C ALA A 180 -14.41 -20.22 -20.88
N ALA A 181 -14.72 -21.48 -21.14
CA ALA A 181 -14.29 -22.58 -20.29
C ALA A 181 -12.84 -22.97 -20.61
N TYR A 182 -12.00 -23.03 -19.58
CA TYR A 182 -10.59 -23.40 -19.69
C TYR A 182 -10.30 -24.63 -18.84
N THR A 183 -9.41 -25.47 -19.34
CA THR A 183 -8.72 -26.49 -18.53
C THR A 183 -7.24 -26.11 -18.47
N PHE A 184 -6.78 -25.79 -17.26
CA PHE A 184 -5.40 -25.49 -16.96
C PHE A 184 -4.69 -26.75 -16.49
N ASN A 185 -3.58 -27.12 -17.12
CA ASN A 185 -2.71 -28.18 -16.63
C ASN A 185 -1.65 -27.53 -15.75
N VAL A 186 -1.69 -27.83 -14.45
CA VAL A 186 -0.70 -27.31 -13.50
C VAL A 186 0.30 -28.40 -13.17
N THR A 187 1.57 -28.14 -13.48
CA THR A 187 2.66 -29.10 -13.31
C THR A 187 3.61 -28.64 -12.23
N ALA A 188 3.73 -29.43 -11.17
CA ALA A 188 4.80 -29.28 -10.19
C ALA A 188 6.07 -29.94 -10.76
N THR A 189 7.02 -29.12 -11.20
CA THR A 189 8.14 -29.57 -12.06
C THR A 189 9.11 -30.50 -11.33
N SER A 190 9.48 -30.18 -10.08
CA SER A 190 10.33 -31.04 -9.24
C SER A 190 9.67 -32.36 -8.87
N ALA A 191 8.34 -32.39 -8.86
CA ALA A 191 7.52 -33.53 -8.50
C ALA A 191 7.14 -34.41 -9.71
N ASN A 192 7.32 -33.89 -10.93
CA ASN A 192 6.83 -34.45 -12.19
C ASN A 192 5.35 -34.89 -12.13
N ALA A 193 4.50 -34.06 -11.51
CA ALA A 193 3.08 -34.32 -11.35
C ALA A 193 2.26 -33.20 -11.99
N THR A 194 1.23 -33.58 -12.74
CA THR A 194 0.32 -32.63 -13.41
C THR A 194 -1.10 -32.84 -12.92
N VAL A 195 -1.79 -31.75 -12.57
CA VAL A 195 -3.20 -31.75 -12.15
C VAL A 195 -3.99 -30.84 -13.08
N PRO A 196 -5.06 -31.34 -13.75
CA PRO A 196 -5.96 -30.50 -14.53
C PRO A 196 -6.89 -29.71 -13.59
N VAL A 197 -7.09 -28.44 -13.90
CA VAL A 197 -7.98 -27.52 -13.19
C VAL A 197 -8.91 -26.87 -14.20
N SER A 198 -10.19 -27.21 -14.15
CA SER A 198 -11.20 -26.60 -15.02
C SER A 198 -11.81 -25.37 -14.36
N ALA A 199 -11.97 -24.30 -15.13
CA ALA A 199 -12.65 -23.08 -14.70
C ALA A 199 -13.39 -22.43 -15.87
N THR A 200 -14.58 -21.90 -15.60
CA THR A 200 -15.31 -21.05 -16.55
C THR A 200 -15.01 -19.59 -16.21
N LEU A 201 -14.42 -18.87 -17.16
CA LEU A 201 -14.04 -17.47 -17.00
C LEU A 201 -15.05 -16.58 -17.72
N SER A 202 -15.63 -15.62 -16.99
CA SER A 202 -16.62 -14.69 -17.53
C SER A 202 -16.00 -13.32 -17.83
N ALA A 203 -16.58 -12.60 -18.78
CA ALA A 203 -16.20 -11.22 -19.08
C ALA A 203 -16.29 -10.34 -17.83
N GLY A 204 -15.38 -9.38 -17.69
CA GLY A 204 -15.37 -8.44 -16.59
C GLY A 204 -14.91 -9.02 -15.26
N THR A 205 -14.32 -10.23 -15.25
CA THR A 205 -13.89 -10.89 -13.99
C THR A 205 -12.37 -10.96 -13.84
N VAL A 206 -11.91 -10.81 -12.60
CA VAL A 206 -10.52 -11.06 -12.20
C VAL A 206 -10.48 -12.33 -11.36
N ASN A 207 -9.76 -13.32 -11.86
CA ASN A 207 -9.72 -14.69 -11.36
C ASN A 207 -8.35 -14.96 -10.76
N SER A 208 -8.32 -15.31 -9.48
CA SER A 208 -7.11 -15.61 -8.73
C SER A 208 -7.09 -17.09 -8.39
N VAL A 209 -6.05 -17.79 -8.84
CA VAL A 209 -5.86 -19.22 -8.59
C VAL A 209 -4.75 -19.38 -7.56
N PHE A 210 -5.09 -19.92 -6.40
CA PHE A 210 -4.13 -20.16 -5.31
C PHE A 210 -3.74 -21.63 -5.28
N ALA A 211 -2.48 -21.93 -5.57
CA ALA A 211 -1.90 -23.25 -5.35
C ALA A 211 -1.52 -23.37 -3.87
N VAL A 212 -2.30 -24.14 -3.10
CA VAL A 212 -2.15 -24.30 -1.65
C VAL A 212 -2.01 -25.77 -1.28
N GLY A 213 -1.42 -26.05 -0.11
CA GLY A 213 -1.32 -27.41 0.43
C GLY A 213 0.03 -28.03 0.12
N LEU A 214 0.14 -29.34 0.29
CA LEU A 214 1.39 -30.06 0.18
C LEU A 214 1.37 -31.07 -0.96
N PHE A 215 2.40 -31.06 -1.79
CA PHE A 215 2.65 -32.15 -2.72
C PHE A 215 2.95 -33.43 -1.92
N LYS A 216 2.21 -34.51 -2.21
CA LYS A 216 2.27 -35.79 -1.46
C LYS A 216 2.23 -35.61 0.07
N GLY A 217 1.48 -34.63 0.56
CA GLY A 217 1.31 -34.37 1.99
C GLY A 217 -0.14 -34.10 2.35
N SER A 218 -0.37 -33.73 3.61
CA SER A 218 -1.70 -33.39 4.14
C SER A 218 -1.68 -31.99 4.77
N PRO A 219 -2.62 -31.09 4.40
CA PRO A 219 -3.60 -31.22 3.31
C PRO A 219 -2.93 -31.33 1.93
N ALA A 220 -3.52 -32.14 1.04
CA ALA A 220 -3.00 -32.34 -0.31
C ALA A 220 -3.01 -31.04 -1.13
N LEU A 221 -2.06 -30.92 -2.04
CA LEU A 221 -1.99 -29.83 -3.02
C LEU A 221 -3.33 -29.69 -3.74
N LYS A 222 -3.91 -28.49 -3.70
CA LYS A 222 -5.16 -28.15 -4.38
C LYS A 222 -5.09 -26.73 -4.92
N PHE A 223 -5.96 -26.44 -5.88
CA PHE A 223 -6.14 -25.10 -6.44
C PHE A 223 -7.43 -24.51 -5.91
N VAL A 224 -7.33 -23.32 -5.32
CA VAL A 224 -8.48 -22.56 -4.84
C VAL A 224 -8.70 -21.39 -5.78
N LEU A 225 -9.90 -21.29 -6.35
CA LEU A 225 -10.29 -20.19 -7.22
C LEU A 225 -11.03 -19.13 -6.42
N ALA A 226 -10.61 -17.87 -6.55
CA ALA A 226 -11.37 -16.71 -6.08
C ALA A 226 -11.60 -15.77 -7.26
N THR A 227 -12.86 -15.45 -7.52
CA THR A 227 -13.28 -14.56 -8.60
C THR A 227 -13.87 -13.29 -8.00
N VAL A 228 -13.44 -12.15 -8.51
CA VAL A 228 -14.02 -10.85 -8.20
C VAL A 228 -14.40 -10.13 -9.49
N ASN A 229 -15.36 -9.22 -9.39
CA ASN A 229 -15.64 -8.32 -10.50
C ASN A 229 -14.43 -7.40 -10.69
N GLY A 230 -13.97 -7.29 -11.93
CA GLY A 230 -12.96 -6.32 -12.31
C GLY A 230 -13.50 -4.91 -12.19
N VAL A 231 -12.60 -3.98 -11.93
CA VAL A 231 -12.90 -2.56 -12.07
C VAL A 231 -12.59 -2.20 -13.52
N PRO A 232 -13.55 -1.71 -14.31
CA PRO A 232 -13.28 -1.33 -15.69
C PRO A 232 -12.16 -0.28 -15.74
N GLY A 233 -11.05 -0.61 -16.39
CA GLY A 233 -10.06 0.40 -16.77
C GLY A 233 -10.64 1.18 -17.94
N MET A 234 -10.72 2.51 -17.87
CA MET A 234 -11.09 3.30 -19.04
C MET A 234 -9.96 3.20 -20.08
N PRO A 235 -10.18 2.63 -21.27
CA PRO A 235 -9.18 2.64 -22.32
C PRO A 235 -8.89 4.09 -22.74
N GLY A 236 -7.66 4.54 -22.59
CA GLY A 236 -7.21 5.81 -23.19
C GLY A 236 -7.46 7.10 -22.39
N THR A 237 -7.72 7.07 -21.09
CA THR A 237 -7.56 8.31 -20.29
C THR A 237 -6.10 8.42 -19.84
N GLY A 238 -5.34 9.27 -20.51
CA GLY A 238 -3.91 9.53 -20.29
C GLY A 238 -3.58 10.16 -18.94
N SER A 239 -3.98 9.51 -17.86
CA SER A 239 -3.73 9.94 -16.48
C SER A 239 -2.54 9.13 -15.94
N ASP A 240 -1.33 9.50 -16.35
CA ASP A 240 -0.14 9.13 -15.60
C ASP A 240 -0.31 9.74 -14.18
N PRO A 241 -0.31 8.95 -13.09
CA PRO A 241 -0.45 9.47 -11.73
C PRO A 241 0.80 10.24 -11.25
N ARG A 242 1.81 10.39 -12.10
CA ARG A 242 2.94 11.29 -11.86
C ARG A 242 2.71 12.61 -12.60
N PRO A 243 2.15 13.65 -11.96
CA PRO A 243 2.25 14.98 -12.52
C PRO A 243 3.73 15.34 -12.59
N VAL A 244 4.30 15.37 -13.79
CA VAL A 244 5.49 16.17 -14.03
C VAL A 244 5.09 17.59 -13.64
N ALA A 245 5.65 18.08 -12.52
CA ALA A 245 5.39 19.43 -12.06
C ALA A 245 5.59 20.39 -13.25
N PRO A 246 4.63 21.29 -13.52
CA PRO A 246 4.82 22.27 -14.59
C PRO A 246 6.12 22.99 -14.29
N VAL A 247 7.04 22.99 -15.27
CA VAL A 247 8.26 23.79 -15.20
C VAL A 247 7.80 25.24 -15.11
N SER A 248 7.79 25.77 -13.88
CA SER A 248 7.61 27.20 -13.65
C SER A 248 8.84 27.86 -14.24
N THR A 249 8.71 28.36 -15.47
CA THR A 249 9.62 29.39 -15.94
C THR A 249 9.41 30.58 -15.01
N PRO A 250 10.43 31.01 -14.23
CA PRO A 250 10.26 32.18 -13.40
C PRO A 250 9.98 33.35 -14.32
N PHE A 251 8.77 33.88 -14.23
CA PHE A 251 8.37 35.14 -14.83
C PHE A 251 9.28 36.21 -14.23
N LEU A 252 10.31 36.64 -14.97
CA LEU A 252 11.17 37.77 -14.63
C LEU A 252 10.39 39.04 -14.99
N PRO A 253 9.82 39.78 -14.02
CA PRO A 253 9.22 41.06 -14.33
C PRO A 253 10.34 42.10 -14.37
N GLY A 254 10.61 42.65 -15.55
CA GLY A 254 11.32 43.91 -15.69
C GLY A 254 12.62 43.82 -16.48
N LEU A 255 12.56 44.19 -17.75
CA LEU A 255 13.54 45.11 -18.34
C LEU A 255 13.02 45.66 -19.69
N LEU A 256 12.02 46.53 -19.64
CA LEU A 256 11.72 47.43 -20.76
C LEU A 256 11.43 48.81 -20.19
N GLY A 257 12.35 49.75 -20.45
CA GLY A 257 12.03 51.17 -20.39
C GLY A 257 13.00 52.03 -19.58
N ILE A 258 14.25 52.18 -20.04
CA ILE A 258 14.91 53.50 -19.97
C ILE A 258 15.88 53.66 -21.15
N THR A 259 15.35 54.17 -22.26
CA THR A 259 16.13 54.92 -23.26
C THR A 259 16.13 56.39 -22.82
N GLY A 260 17.30 56.95 -22.57
CA GLY A 260 17.41 58.38 -22.28
C GLY A 260 18.76 58.82 -21.75
N LEU A 261 19.61 59.29 -22.67
CA LEU A 261 20.53 60.42 -22.51
C LEU A 261 21.72 60.29 -21.53
N LEU A 262 22.94 60.14 -22.06
CA LEU A 262 23.94 61.24 -22.01
C LEU A 262 25.19 60.89 -22.84
N LEU A 263 25.47 61.74 -23.84
CA LEU A 263 26.81 61.98 -24.38
C LEU A 263 27.70 62.56 -23.26
N ILE A 264 28.94 62.09 -23.14
CA ILE A 264 30.19 62.86 -23.04
C ILE A 264 31.33 61.84 -23.11
N GLY A 265 31.98 61.75 -24.27
CA GLY A 265 33.28 61.14 -24.42
C GLY A 265 34.34 62.20 -24.14
N SER A 266 35.03 62.12 -23.01
CA SER A 266 36.27 62.85 -22.76
C SER A 266 37.44 61.93 -23.12
N GLY A 267 37.90 62.03 -24.36
CA GLY A 267 39.13 61.42 -24.84
C GLY A 267 40.28 62.42 -24.83
N PHE A 268 41.41 61.96 -24.30
CA PHE A 268 42.78 62.42 -24.58
C PHE A 268 43.29 63.74 -23.99
N ALA A 269 44.06 63.61 -22.91
CA ALA A 269 45.26 64.42 -22.69
C ALA A 269 46.33 63.61 -21.92
N ALA A 270 47.32 63.09 -22.64
CA ALA A 270 48.61 62.72 -22.06
C ALA A 270 49.72 63.35 -22.92
N ARG A 271 50.29 64.45 -22.42
CA ARG A 271 51.52 65.10 -22.91
C ARG A 271 52.69 64.63 -22.06
N ARG A 272 53.79 64.16 -22.67
CA ARG A 272 55.17 64.70 -22.54
C ARG A 272 56.13 63.82 -23.40
N PHE A 273 56.69 64.31 -24.51
CA PHE A 273 57.92 65.12 -24.69
C PHE A 273 59.24 64.39 -24.40
N VAL A 274 60.01 64.10 -25.46
CA VAL A 274 61.48 64.23 -25.67
C VAL A 274 61.65 64.10 -27.20
N GLY A 275 62.29 64.94 -28.03
CA GLY A 275 63.34 65.93 -27.87
C GLY A 275 64.53 65.50 -28.73
N LYS A 276 64.85 66.24 -29.81
CA LYS A 276 66.23 66.59 -30.20
C LYS A 276 66.29 67.44 -31.48
N ARG A 277 67.18 68.41 -31.41
CA ARG A 277 67.78 69.16 -32.52
C ARG A 277 68.57 68.23 -33.43
#